data_AF-A0A7M7HD87-F1
#
_entry.id   AF-A0A7M7HD87-F1
#
_cell.length_a   1.000
_cell.length_b   1.000
_cell.length_c   1.000
_cell.angle_alpha   90.00
_cell.angle_beta   90.00
_cell.angle_gamma   90.00
#
_symmetry.space_group_name_H-M   'P 1'
#
loop_
_entity.id
_entity.type
_entity.pdbx_description
1 polymer ?
#
loop_
_entity_poly.entity_id
_entity_poly.type
_entity_poly.pdbx_seq_one_letter_code
_entity_poly.pdbx_strand_id
1 'polypeptide(L)'
;MIRKFSPLSGTERDFKRLIPSAEMLHREEVITSGCTVCLEFLNRYHDLLQRYMDIGEDLGVPDDFTNSEMVSGMWWRHLLAGGVAGAVSRTCTAPLDRIKVYLQVHGSRSCNIMSCGKYMLREGGIKSYWRGNGINVLKIGPETALKFMAYEQVKRYIKGQDTRELNIYERFVAGSIAGGVSQSAIYPLEVLKTRLALRKTGEFKGVFDAAQKIYNQAGLKSFYRGYIPNLIGILPYAGIDLAVYETLKNNYIRTHAKDETPAIWLLILCGTVSSTAGQVCSYPLALVRTRLQAQVAPVNGPMSMVGIFSDIFKREGVRGLYRGLTPNFLKVAPAVSTSYVVYEYVRSALGVNMT
;
A
#
# COMPACT_ATOMS: atom_id res chain seq x y z
N MET A 1 54.52 62.26 -29.36
CA MET A 1 55.22 62.64 -28.10
C MET A 1 55.40 61.36 -27.28
N ILE A 2 56.64 60.90 -27.21
CA ILE A 2 57.07 59.64 -26.63
C ILE A 2 57.10 59.75 -25.09
N ARG A 3 56.58 58.75 -24.37
CA ARG A 3 57.11 58.36 -23.05
C ARG A 3 57.11 56.84 -22.90
N LYS A 4 58.31 56.26 -22.96
CA LYS A 4 58.71 54.97 -22.37
C LYS A 4 58.99 55.18 -20.87
N PHE A 5 58.69 54.19 -20.01
CA PHE A 5 59.62 53.53 -19.07
C PHE A 5 58.90 52.45 -18.22
N SER A 6 59.07 51.18 -18.63
CA SER A 6 59.48 49.93 -17.95
C SER A 6 59.03 49.57 -16.49
N PRO A 7 59.30 48.33 -15.97
CA PRO A 7 58.26 47.42 -15.46
C PRO A 7 58.40 47.12 -13.94
N LEU A 8 57.33 46.64 -13.29
CA LEU A 8 57.42 46.01 -11.97
C LEU A 8 56.90 44.58 -12.03
N SER A 9 57.86 43.67 -11.95
CA SER A 9 57.75 42.26 -11.61
C SER A 9 57.01 42.04 -10.29
N GLY A 10 55.99 41.18 -10.28
CA GLY A 10 55.26 40.87 -9.06
C GLY A 10 54.21 39.78 -9.23
N THR A 11 54.67 38.53 -9.24
CA THR A 11 53.95 37.33 -8.75
C THR A 11 52.63 36.93 -9.41
N GLU A 12 52.77 36.09 -10.43
CA GLU A 12 51.81 35.11 -10.99
C GLU A 12 51.32 34.04 -9.97
N ARG A 13 51.41 34.30 -8.66
CA ARG A 13 51.11 33.35 -7.58
C ARG A 13 49.74 33.54 -6.92
N ASP A 14 49.03 34.64 -7.16
CA ASP A 14 47.75 34.91 -6.50
C ASP A 14 46.49 34.54 -7.31
N PHE A 15 46.61 34.24 -8.61
CA PHE A 15 45.46 33.84 -9.44
C PHE A 15 45.10 32.34 -9.33
N LYS A 16 45.95 31.51 -8.72
CA LYS A 16 45.69 30.07 -8.49
C LYS A 16 44.86 29.77 -7.25
N ARG A 17 44.45 30.78 -6.45
CA ARG A 17 43.59 30.60 -5.26
C ARG A 17 42.08 30.71 -5.54
N LEU A 18 41.67 30.98 -6.77
CA LEU A 18 40.25 31.13 -7.16
C LEU A 18 39.70 29.97 -8.02
N ILE A 19 40.49 28.91 -8.22
CA ILE A 19 40.00 27.68 -8.87
C ILE A 19 39.55 26.74 -7.76
N PRO A 20 38.26 26.38 -7.65
CA PRO A 20 37.82 25.38 -6.68
C PRO A 20 38.61 24.10 -6.93
N SER A 21 39.30 23.63 -5.89
CA SER A 21 40.10 22.41 -5.91
C SER A 21 39.25 21.22 -6.39
N ALA A 22 39.83 20.30 -7.16
CA ALA A 22 39.13 19.14 -7.71
C ALA A 22 38.37 18.31 -6.64
N GLU A 23 38.81 18.34 -5.37
CA GLU A 23 38.09 17.74 -4.24
C GLU A 23 36.77 18.46 -3.88
N MET A 24 36.64 19.77 -4.11
CA MET A 24 35.38 20.50 -3.94
C MET A 24 34.40 20.22 -5.08
N LEU A 25 34.88 20.14 -6.33
CA LEU A 25 34.05 19.72 -7.46
C LEU A 25 33.60 18.27 -7.32
N HIS A 26 34.46 17.38 -6.82
CA HIS A 26 34.09 15.99 -6.56
C HIS A 26 33.16 15.85 -5.35
N ARG A 27 33.28 16.71 -4.31
CA ARG A 27 32.28 16.80 -3.25
C ARG A 27 30.95 17.35 -3.74
N GLU A 28 30.93 18.37 -4.59
CA GLU A 28 29.70 18.90 -5.19
C GLU A 28 29.04 17.88 -6.12
N GLU A 29 29.80 17.12 -6.92
CA GLU A 29 29.31 15.99 -7.73
C GLU A 29 28.79 14.83 -6.87
N VAL A 30 29.44 14.49 -5.76
CA VAL A 30 28.95 13.44 -4.84
C VAL A 30 27.72 13.92 -4.06
N ILE A 31 27.62 15.21 -3.74
CA ILE A 31 26.43 15.81 -3.11
C ILE A 31 25.28 15.93 -4.12
N THR A 32 25.54 16.32 -5.38
CA THR A 32 24.51 16.36 -6.44
C THR A 32 24.12 14.97 -6.93
N SER A 33 25.05 14.01 -6.98
CA SER A 33 24.79 12.58 -7.27
C SER A 33 24.03 11.90 -6.13
N GLY A 34 24.39 12.16 -4.88
CA GLY A 34 23.64 11.73 -3.70
C GLY A 34 22.25 12.38 -3.61
N CYS A 35 22.13 13.65 -4.01
CA CYS A 35 20.87 14.39 -4.08
C CYS A 35 19.99 13.90 -5.24
N THR A 36 20.55 13.51 -6.38
CA THR A 36 19.81 12.89 -7.49
C THR A 36 19.42 11.46 -7.20
N VAL A 37 20.25 10.65 -6.53
CA VAL A 37 19.86 9.30 -6.09
C VAL A 37 18.80 9.37 -4.99
N CYS A 38 18.90 10.32 -4.05
CA CYS A 38 17.82 10.58 -3.10
C CYS A 38 16.57 11.13 -3.82
N LEU A 39 16.69 12.10 -4.73
CA LEU A 39 15.53 12.59 -5.48
C LEU A 39 14.92 11.49 -6.34
N GLU A 40 15.69 10.63 -7.00
CA GLU A 40 15.19 9.50 -7.78
C GLU A 40 14.56 8.44 -6.88
N PHE A 41 15.19 8.14 -5.74
CA PHE A 41 14.62 7.31 -4.70
C PHE A 41 13.29 7.90 -4.25
N LEU A 42 13.16 9.22 -4.14
CA LEU A 42 11.95 9.89 -3.68
C LEU A 42 10.93 10.14 -4.76
N ASN A 43 11.35 10.27 -6.00
CA ASN A 43 10.49 10.33 -7.17
C ASN A 43 9.87 8.97 -7.42
N ARG A 44 10.67 7.89 -7.29
CA ARG A 44 10.16 6.52 -7.37
C ARG A 44 9.41 6.12 -6.12
N TYR A 45 9.86 6.50 -4.93
CA TYR A 45 9.11 6.29 -3.68
C TYR A 45 7.80 7.07 -3.70
N HIS A 46 7.71 8.21 -4.37
CA HIS A 46 6.45 8.92 -4.63
C HIS A 46 5.55 8.15 -5.60
N ASP A 47 6.09 7.76 -6.75
CA ASP A 47 5.38 6.93 -7.74
C ASP A 47 4.90 5.62 -7.11
N LEU A 48 5.66 5.06 -6.17
CA LEU A 48 5.33 3.86 -5.42
C LEU A 48 4.45 4.14 -4.21
N LEU A 49 4.49 5.32 -3.59
CA LEU A 49 3.51 5.69 -2.58
C LEU A 49 2.16 5.95 -3.26
N GLN A 50 2.12 6.50 -4.48
CA GLN A 50 0.87 6.65 -5.23
C GLN A 50 0.40 5.34 -5.86
N ARG A 51 1.30 4.48 -6.37
CA ARG A 51 0.97 3.15 -6.93
C ARG A 51 0.82 2.04 -5.88
N TYR A 52 1.51 2.15 -4.75
CA TYR A 52 1.66 1.12 -3.69
C TYR A 52 1.51 1.64 -2.25
N MET A 53 1.04 2.87 -1.96
CA MET A 53 0.27 3.10 -0.70
C MET A 53 -1.09 2.42 -0.80
N ASP A 54 -1.05 1.13 -1.12
CA ASP A 54 -2.00 0.16 -0.65
C ASP A 54 -1.71 -0.05 0.83
N ILE A 55 -2.04 0.96 1.66
CA ILE A 55 -2.14 0.79 3.11
C ILE A 55 -3.42 0.01 3.38
N GLY A 56 -3.41 -1.26 2.96
CA GLY A 56 -4.43 -2.24 3.21
C GLY A 56 -5.81 -1.83 2.71
N GLU A 57 -6.13 -2.31 1.51
CA GLU A 57 -7.47 -2.40 0.89
C GLU A 57 -7.61 -1.53 -0.36
N ASP A 58 -6.74 -1.79 -1.34
CA ASP A 58 -7.11 -2.10 -2.73
C ASP A 58 -8.12 -1.15 -3.40
N LEU A 59 -7.75 0.12 -3.53
CA LEU A 59 -8.29 1.01 -4.57
C LEU A 59 -7.19 1.75 -5.34
N GLY A 60 -6.24 1.01 -5.90
CA GLY A 60 -5.57 1.49 -7.11
C GLY A 60 -6.49 1.22 -8.30
N VAL A 61 -6.94 2.25 -9.03
CA VAL A 61 -7.42 2.03 -10.41
C VAL A 61 -6.25 1.37 -11.14
N PRO A 62 -6.44 0.24 -11.85
CA PRO A 62 -5.34 -0.35 -12.60
C PRO A 62 -4.80 0.70 -13.58
N ASP A 63 -3.52 1.06 -13.44
CA ASP A 63 -2.84 1.88 -14.44
C ASP A 63 -3.00 1.16 -15.79
N ASP A 64 -3.50 1.87 -16.80
CA ASP A 64 -3.44 1.37 -18.16
C ASP A 64 -1.95 1.17 -18.47
N PHE A 65 -1.55 -0.07 -18.80
CA PHE A 65 -0.19 -0.33 -19.29
C PHE A 65 0.07 0.63 -20.44
N THR A 66 1.21 1.32 -20.40
CA THR A 66 1.51 2.29 -21.46
C THR A 66 1.56 1.56 -22.81
N ASN A 67 1.09 2.19 -23.88
CA ASN A 67 1.07 1.58 -25.22
C ASN A 67 2.47 1.05 -25.64
N SER A 68 3.54 1.69 -25.16
CA SER A 68 4.94 1.24 -25.30
C SER A 68 5.24 -0.09 -24.58
N GLU A 69 4.71 -0.31 -23.38
CA GLU A 69 4.87 -1.56 -22.61
C GLU A 69 4.09 -2.72 -23.24
N MET A 70 2.92 -2.44 -23.81
CA MET A 70 2.12 -3.45 -24.53
C MET A 70 2.79 -3.86 -25.86
N VAL A 71 3.36 -2.89 -26.59
CA VAL A 71 4.02 -3.14 -27.89
C VAL A 71 5.38 -3.83 -27.74
N SER A 72 6.11 -3.58 -26.64
CA SER A 72 7.42 -4.19 -26.39
C SER A 72 7.38 -5.67 -25.95
N GLY A 73 6.20 -6.21 -25.60
CA GLY A 73 6.07 -7.58 -25.10
C GLY A 73 6.67 -7.82 -23.71
N MET A 74 7.14 -6.77 -23.02
CA MET A 74 7.77 -6.85 -21.69
C MET A 74 6.78 -6.73 -20.52
N TRP A 75 5.49 -6.52 -20.78
CA TRP A 75 4.44 -6.37 -19.76
C TRP A 75 4.41 -7.50 -18.71
N TRP A 76 4.63 -8.75 -19.13
CA TRP A 76 4.64 -9.91 -18.22
C TRP A 76 5.82 -9.88 -17.25
N ARG A 77 6.95 -9.24 -17.63
CA ARG A 77 8.12 -9.07 -16.77
C ARG A 77 7.82 -8.06 -15.66
N HIS A 78 7.13 -6.97 -15.97
CA HIS A 78 6.66 -6.00 -14.99
C HIS A 78 5.65 -6.61 -14.02
N LEU A 79 4.69 -7.39 -14.54
CA LEU A 79 3.73 -8.11 -13.71
C LEU A 79 4.41 -9.14 -12.79
N LEU A 80 5.37 -9.89 -13.31
CA LEU A 80 6.13 -10.87 -12.52
C LEU A 80 6.96 -10.16 -11.44
N ALA A 81 7.66 -9.08 -11.80
CA ALA A 81 8.42 -8.27 -10.85
C ALA A 81 7.53 -7.69 -9.74
N GLY A 82 6.36 -7.13 -10.11
CA GLY A 82 5.36 -6.64 -9.16
C GLY A 82 4.79 -7.74 -8.27
N GLY A 83 4.49 -8.91 -8.83
CA GLY A 83 3.99 -10.06 -8.09
C GLY A 83 5.00 -10.61 -7.07
N VAL A 84 6.27 -10.74 -7.47
CA VAL A 84 7.35 -11.18 -6.57
C VAL A 84 7.62 -10.13 -5.49
N ALA A 85 7.69 -8.85 -5.87
CA ALA A 85 7.83 -7.74 -4.93
C ALA A 85 6.71 -7.73 -3.87
N GLY A 86 5.46 -7.85 -4.32
CA GLY A 86 4.30 -7.95 -3.44
C GLY A 86 4.38 -9.16 -2.51
N ALA A 87 4.77 -10.33 -3.02
CA ALA A 87 4.91 -11.55 -2.23
C ALA A 87 5.97 -11.43 -1.13
N VAL A 88 7.14 -10.88 -1.46
CA VAL A 88 8.24 -10.69 -0.51
C VAL A 88 7.87 -9.62 0.54
N SER A 89 7.28 -8.50 0.11
CA SER A 89 6.83 -7.43 1.00
C SER A 89 5.77 -7.91 2.01
N ARG A 90 4.75 -8.65 1.55
CA ARG A 90 3.72 -9.25 2.42
C ARG A 90 4.33 -10.27 3.38
N THR A 91 5.34 -11.02 2.95
CA THR A 91 6.04 -11.98 3.81
C THR A 91 6.92 -11.29 4.86
N CYS A 92 7.59 -10.20 4.52
CA CYS A 92 8.35 -9.39 5.47
C CYS A 92 7.45 -8.78 6.55
N THR A 93 6.26 -8.31 6.16
CA THR A 93 5.32 -7.63 7.05
C THR A 93 4.29 -8.56 7.73
N ALA A 94 4.28 -9.85 7.38
CA ALA A 94 3.37 -10.85 7.93
C ALA A 94 3.32 -10.88 9.48
N PRO A 95 4.44 -10.76 10.23
CA PRO A 95 4.38 -10.71 11.70
C PRO A 95 3.55 -9.55 12.25
N LEU A 96 3.71 -8.35 11.67
CA LEU A 96 2.94 -7.15 12.07
C LEU A 96 1.48 -7.27 11.65
N ASP A 97 1.22 -7.82 10.46
CA ASP A 97 -0.12 -8.12 9.95
C ASP A 97 -0.88 -9.07 10.89
N ARG A 98 -0.22 -10.13 11.37
CA ARG A 98 -0.83 -11.08 12.32
C ARG A 98 -1.11 -10.43 13.67
N ILE A 99 -0.18 -9.63 14.20
CA ILE A 99 -0.38 -8.87 15.45
C ILE A 99 -1.54 -7.89 15.31
N LYS A 100 -1.63 -7.16 14.18
CA LYS A 100 -2.75 -6.25 13.89
C LYS A 100 -4.08 -7.00 13.98
N VAL A 101 -4.23 -8.10 13.23
CA VAL A 101 -5.47 -8.89 13.19
C VAL A 101 -5.81 -9.44 14.58
N TYR A 102 -4.83 -9.92 15.32
CA TYR A 102 -5.04 -10.42 16.68
C TYR A 102 -5.52 -9.33 17.64
N LEU A 103 -4.91 -8.14 17.61
CA LEU A 103 -5.32 -7.00 18.45
C LEU A 103 -6.70 -6.45 18.06
N GLN A 104 -7.06 -6.48 16.77
CA GLN A 104 -8.37 -6.08 16.29
C GLN A 104 -9.51 -6.97 16.85
N VAL A 105 -9.23 -8.25 17.05
CA VAL A 105 -10.24 -9.24 17.48
C VAL A 105 -10.21 -9.51 18.99
N HIS A 106 -9.02 -9.79 19.53
CA HIS A 106 -8.82 -10.21 20.93
C HIS A 106 -8.19 -9.13 21.81
N GLY A 107 -7.89 -7.95 21.26
CA GLY A 107 -7.39 -6.85 22.07
C GLY A 107 -8.33 -6.62 23.27
N SER A 108 -7.77 -6.16 24.38
CA SER A 108 -8.48 -5.57 25.52
C SER A 108 -7.70 -4.34 25.97
N ARG A 109 -8.20 -3.55 26.93
CA ARG A 109 -7.53 -2.32 27.41
C ARG A 109 -6.09 -2.55 27.89
N SER A 110 -5.74 -3.78 28.28
CA SER A 110 -4.42 -4.18 28.80
C SER A 110 -3.52 -4.92 27.79
N CYS A 111 -3.99 -5.17 26.56
CA CYS A 111 -3.24 -5.99 25.60
C CYS A 111 -2.34 -5.11 24.70
N ASN A 112 -1.03 -5.14 24.95
CA ASN A 112 -0.04 -4.43 24.17
C ASN A 112 0.54 -5.30 23.03
N ILE A 113 1.09 -4.66 22.00
CA ILE A 113 1.77 -5.32 20.85
C ILE A 113 2.80 -6.36 21.36
N MET A 114 3.60 -5.98 22.35
CA MET A 114 4.63 -6.86 22.93
C MET A 114 4.04 -8.07 23.64
N SER A 115 2.94 -7.90 24.38
CA SER A 115 2.24 -8.99 25.06
C SER A 115 1.63 -9.96 24.06
N CYS A 116 1.05 -9.44 22.98
CA CYS A 116 0.52 -10.22 21.86
C CYS A 116 1.64 -11.03 21.15
N GLY A 117 2.77 -10.39 20.85
CA GLY A 117 3.93 -11.06 20.27
C GLY A 117 4.46 -12.17 21.18
N LYS A 118 4.67 -11.89 22.47
CA LYS A 118 5.12 -12.90 23.45
C LYS A 118 4.15 -14.08 23.55
N TYR A 119 2.84 -13.83 23.49
CA TYR A 119 1.83 -14.89 23.45
C TYR A 119 1.98 -15.77 22.21
N MET A 120 2.07 -15.17 21.01
CA MET A 120 2.24 -15.90 19.75
C MET A 120 3.51 -16.76 19.75
N LEU A 121 4.61 -16.20 20.26
CA LEU A 121 5.89 -16.90 20.36
C LEU A 121 5.80 -18.11 21.31
N ARG A 122 5.10 -17.98 22.44
CA ARG A 122 4.89 -19.08 23.39
C ARG A 122 3.93 -20.16 22.85
N GLU A 123 2.95 -19.75 22.05
CA GLU A 123 1.90 -20.62 21.51
C GLU A 123 2.41 -21.52 20.38
N GLY A 124 3.18 -20.98 19.43
CA GLY A 124 3.58 -21.71 18.23
C GLY A 124 4.98 -21.40 17.72
N GLY A 125 5.83 -20.80 18.57
CA GLY A 125 7.18 -20.39 18.20
C GLY A 125 7.21 -19.29 17.14
N ILE A 126 8.39 -19.13 16.53
CA ILE A 126 8.67 -18.08 15.53
C ILE A 126 7.84 -18.30 14.26
N LYS A 127 7.65 -19.54 13.83
CA LYS A 127 6.85 -19.86 12.63
C LYS A 127 5.40 -19.42 12.74
N SER A 128 4.88 -19.28 13.97
CA SER A 128 3.50 -18.85 14.17
C SER A 128 3.22 -17.46 13.58
N TYR A 129 4.19 -16.54 13.60
CA TYR A 129 4.00 -15.16 13.12
C TYR A 129 3.57 -15.07 11.65
N TRP A 130 3.91 -16.07 10.83
CA TRP A 130 3.53 -16.14 9.40
C TRP A 130 2.23 -16.90 9.13
N ARG A 131 1.45 -17.25 10.17
CA ARG A 131 0.18 -17.96 9.99
C ARG A 131 -0.81 -17.13 9.17
N GLY A 132 -1.33 -17.73 8.11
CA GLY A 132 -2.20 -17.05 7.14
C GLY A 132 -1.44 -16.33 6.00
N ASN A 133 -0.11 -16.18 6.09
CA ASN A 133 0.66 -15.49 5.04
C ASN A 133 0.60 -16.20 3.68
N GLY A 134 0.49 -17.53 3.67
CA GLY A 134 0.33 -18.28 2.41
C GLY A 134 -0.88 -17.82 1.60
N ILE A 135 -1.99 -17.48 2.26
CA ILE A 135 -3.17 -16.93 1.57
C ILE A 135 -2.93 -15.49 1.11
N ASN A 136 -2.24 -14.68 1.92
CA ASN A 136 -1.84 -13.32 1.55
C ASN A 136 -1.04 -13.28 0.25
N VAL A 137 -0.11 -14.22 0.06
CA VAL A 137 0.70 -14.33 -1.15
C VAL A 137 -0.10 -14.93 -2.30
N LEU A 138 -0.85 -16.01 -2.02
CA LEU A 138 -1.64 -16.71 -3.03
C LEU A 138 -2.69 -15.81 -3.68
N LYS A 139 -3.30 -14.89 -2.92
CA LYS A 139 -4.38 -14.05 -3.45
C LYS A 139 -3.91 -12.97 -4.42
N ILE A 140 -2.63 -12.56 -4.37
CA ILE A 140 -2.09 -11.44 -5.18
C ILE A 140 -2.35 -11.65 -6.67
N GLY A 141 -2.00 -12.84 -7.18
CA GLY A 141 -2.15 -13.16 -8.60
C GLY A 141 -3.61 -13.13 -9.07
N PRO A 142 -4.52 -13.94 -8.48
CA PRO A 142 -5.93 -13.94 -8.80
C PRO A 142 -6.60 -12.58 -8.63
N GLU A 143 -6.29 -11.83 -7.57
CA GLU A 143 -6.83 -10.50 -7.28
C GLU A 143 -6.47 -9.50 -8.38
N THR A 144 -5.20 -9.49 -8.78
CA THR A 144 -4.69 -8.66 -9.87
C THR A 144 -5.33 -9.05 -11.20
N ALA A 145 -5.36 -10.35 -11.53
CA ALA A 145 -5.93 -10.84 -12.79
C ALA A 145 -7.42 -10.51 -12.93
N LEU A 146 -8.21 -10.75 -11.88
CA LEU A 146 -9.65 -10.45 -11.88
C LEU A 146 -9.92 -8.96 -12.00
N LYS A 147 -9.12 -8.13 -11.32
CA LYS A 147 -9.25 -6.68 -11.37
C LYS A 147 -8.95 -6.13 -12.76
N PHE A 148 -7.85 -6.57 -13.39
CA PHE A 148 -7.53 -6.17 -14.78
C PHE A 148 -8.58 -6.66 -15.78
N MET A 149 -9.01 -7.92 -15.67
CA MET A 149 -10.04 -8.47 -16.54
C MET A 149 -11.36 -7.70 -16.41
N ALA A 150 -11.82 -7.43 -15.17
CA ALA A 150 -13.04 -6.68 -14.93
C ALA A 150 -12.92 -5.24 -15.43
N TYR A 151 -11.77 -4.59 -15.20
CA TYR A 151 -11.51 -3.23 -15.67
C TYR A 151 -11.59 -3.16 -17.20
N GLU A 152 -10.93 -4.07 -17.91
CA GLU A 152 -10.95 -4.12 -19.37
C GLU A 152 -12.37 -4.33 -19.93
N GLN A 153 -13.18 -5.20 -19.32
CA GLN A 153 -14.56 -5.41 -19.75
C GLN A 153 -15.45 -4.20 -19.50
N VAL A 154 -15.30 -3.53 -18.35
CA VAL A 154 -16.08 -2.32 -18.05
C VAL A 154 -15.65 -1.17 -18.97
N LYS A 155 -14.34 -1.02 -19.26
CA LYS A 155 -13.84 -0.05 -20.24
C LYS A 155 -14.43 -0.29 -21.62
N ARG A 156 -14.43 -1.54 -22.11
CA ARG A 156 -15.02 -1.91 -23.41
C ARG A 156 -16.51 -1.59 -23.48
N TYR A 157 -17.23 -1.86 -22.39
CA TYR A 157 -18.65 -1.53 -22.29
C TYR A 157 -18.90 -0.01 -22.34
N ILE A 158 -18.09 0.78 -21.64
CA ILE A 158 -18.22 2.25 -21.62
C ILE A 158 -17.82 2.87 -22.97
N LYS A 159 -16.73 2.38 -23.60
CA LYS A 159 -16.26 2.91 -24.89
C LYS A 159 -17.15 2.52 -26.07
N GLY A 160 -17.76 1.33 -26.05
CA GLY A 160 -18.52 0.82 -27.19
C GLY A 160 -17.65 0.76 -28.46
N GLN A 161 -18.05 1.48 -29.52
CA GLN A 161 -17.31 1.59 -30.79
C GLN A 161 -16.30 2.76 -30.83
N ASP A 162 -16.23 3.55 -29.77
CA ASP A 162 -15.50 4.80 -29.72
C ASP A 162 -14.02 4.55 -29.36
N THR A 163 -13.08 5.07 -30.17
CA THR A 163 -11.63 4.86 -29.95
C THR A 163 -10.99 5.86 -28.98
N ARG A 164 -11.79 6.75 -28.37
CA ARG A 164 -11.30 7.80 -27.48
C ARG A 164 -10.71 7.27 -26.17
N GLU A 165 -9.87 8.09 -25.53
CA GLU A 165 -9.48 7.85 -24.14
C GLU A 165 -10.66 8.09 -23.19
N LEU A 166 -10.64 7.37 -22.06
CA LEU A 166 -11.66 7.52 -21.03
C LEU A 166 -11.42 8.80 -20.24
N ASN A 167 -12.50 9.52 -19.96
CA ASN A 167 -12.46 10.65 -19.06
C ASN A 167 -12.15 10.18 -17.62
N ILE A 168 -11.69 11.09 -16.76
CA ILE A 168 -11.33 10.81 -15.36
C ILE A 168 -12.49 10.12 -14.61
N TYR A 169 -13.72 10.59 -14.85
CA TYR A 169 -14.92 10.03 -14.25
C TYR A 169 -15.22 8.61 -14.75
N GLU A 170 -14.99 8.35 -16.03
CA GLU A 170 -15.21 7.02 -16.63
C GLU A 170 -14.16 6.02 -16.15
N ARG A 171 -12.89 6.44 -16.03
CA ARG A 171 -11.81 5.64 -15.41
C ARG A 171 -12.12 5.33 -13.95
N PHE A 172 -12.62 6.31 -13.20
CA PHE A 172 -13.01 6.12 -11.81
C PHE A 172 -14.18 5.13 -11.66
N VAL A 173 -15.21 5.25 -12.48
CA VAL A 173 -16.35 4.32 -12.47
C VAL A 173 -15.90 2.91 -12.89
N ALA A 174 -15.11 2.81 -13.96
CA ALA A 174 -14.56 1.53 -14.42
C ALA A 174 -13.68 0.86 -13.35
N GLY A 175 -12.79 1.63 -12.73
CA GLY A 175 -11.94 1.16 -11.63
C GLY A 175 -12.75 0.74 -10.41
N SER A 176 -13.80 1.48 -10.05
CA SER A 176 -14.67 1.15 -8.90
C SER A 176 -15.46 -0.14 -9.13
N ILE A 177 -16.04 -0.33 -10.32
CA ILE A 177 -16.77 -1.56 -10.67
C ILE A 177 -15.80 -2.75 -10.71
N ALA A 178 -14.63 -2.57 -11.36
CA ALA A 178 -13.62 -3.61 -11.44
C ALA A 178 -13.09 -4.03 -10.06
N GLY A 179 -12.83 -3.05 -9.19
CA GLY A 179 -12.47 -3.26 -7.79
C GLY A 179 -13.55 -4.03 -7.05
N GLY A 180 -14.82 -3.62 -7.17
CA GLY A 180 -15.96 -4.31 -6.55
C GLY A 180 -16.11 -5.77 -7.02
N VAL A 181 -15.98 -6.04 -8.32
CA VAL A 181 -16.05 -7.40 -8.88
C VAL A 181 -14.89 -8.26 -8.40
N SER A 182 -13.66 -7.77 -8.50
CA SER A 182 -12.47 -8.50 -8.02
C SER A 182 -12.55 -8.78 -6.52
N GLN A 183 -12.89 -7.75 -5.73
CA GLN A 183 -13.06 -7.87 -4.29
C GLN A 183 -14.10 -8.93 -3.92
N SER A 184 -15.22 -8.99 -4.65
CA SER A 184 -16.29 -9.96 -4.41
C SER A 184 -15.82 -11.40 -4.64
N ALA A 185 -15.06 -11.63 -5.70
CA ALA A 185 -14.51 -12.95 -6.01
C ALA A 185 -13.38 -13.37 -5.06
N ILE A 186 -12.54 -12.43 -4.59
CA ILE A 186 -11.42 -12.69 -3.69
C ILE A 186 -11.84 -12.75 -2.22
N TYR A 187 -12.98 -12.18 -1.86
CA TYR A 187 -13.46 -12.06 -0.48
C TYR A 187 -13.39 -13.35 0.35
N PRO A 188 -13.76 -14.54 -0.18
CA PRO A 188 -13.63 -15.80 0.56
C PRO A 188 -12.21 -16.10 1.04
N LEU A 189 -11.19 -15.78 0.24
CA LEU A 189 -9.79 -15.94 0.61
C LEU A 189 -9.39 -14.97 1.73
N GLU A 190 -9.90 -13.74 1.71
CA GLU A 190 -9.64 -12.76 2.77
C GLU A 190 -10.21 -13.22 4.12
N VAL A 191 -11.44 -13.73 4.13
CA VAL A 191 -12.06 -14.28 5.35
C VAL A 191 -11.25 -15.47 5.86
N LEU A 192 -10.81 -16.36 4.96
CA LEU A 192 -10.00 -17.51 5.32
C LEU A 192 -8.64 -17.10 5.90
N LYS A 193 -7.99 -16.08 5.31
CA LYS A 193 -6.75 -15.48 5.84
C LYS A 193 -6.96 -14.97 7.26
N THR A 194 -7.97 -14.13 7.50
CA THR A 194 -8.25 -13.55 8.82
C THR A 194 -8.48 -14.65 9.86
N ARG A 195 -9.23 -15.71 9.50
CA ARG A 195 -9.48 -16.85 10.39
C ARG A 195 -8.21 -17.64 10.69
N LEU A 196 -7.41 -17.97 9.68
CA LEU A 196 -6.16 -18.69 9.91
C LEU A 196 -5.20 -17.89 10.79
N ALA A 197 -5.09 -16.57 10.60
CA ALA A 197 -4.22 -15.71 11.40
C ALA A 197 -4.53 -15.76 12.90
N LEU A 198 -5.82 -15.94 13.26
CA LEU A 198 -6.34 -15.94 14.63
C LEU A 198 -6.30 -17.31 15.32
N ARG A 199 -6.11 -18.39 14.57
CA ARG A 199 -6.23 -19.77 15.07
C ARG A 199 -4.93 -20.26 15.70
N LYS A 200 -5.03 -21.30 16.54
CA LYS A 200 -3.89 -21.88 17.27
C LYS A 200 -3.11 -22.89 16.41
N THR A 201 -1.91 -23.22 16.85
CA THR A 201 -0.99 -24.17 16.22
C THR A 201 -1.60 -25.57 16.25
N GLY A 202 -1.61 -26.23 15.09
CA GLY A 202 -2.12 -27.60 14.96
C GLY A 202 -3.63 -27.72 14.74
N GLU A 203 -4.40 -26.62 14.75
CA GLU A 203 -5.86 -26.68 14.56
C GLU A 203 -6.29 -27.03 13.12
N PHE A 204 -5.47 -26.63 12.14
CA PHE A 204 -5.64 -26.95 10.73
C PHE A 204 -4.36 -27.52 10.13
N LYS A 205 -4.50 -28.54 9.29
CA LYS A 205 -3.36 -29.14 8.56
C LYS A 205 -2.94 -28.31 7.34
N GLY A 206 -3.82 -27.41 6.87
CA GLY A 206 -3.56 -26.52 5.74
C GLY A 206 -4.75 -25.62 5.40
N VAL A 207 -4.61 -24.83 4.33
CA VAL A 207 -5.64 -23.89 3.85
C VAL A 207 -6.92 -24.63 3.41
N PHE A 208 -6.76 -25.75 2.70
CA PHE A 208 -7.89 -26.56 2.23
C PHE A 208 -8.67 -27.23 3.39
N ASP A 209 -7.95 -27.83 4.34
CA ASP A 209 -8.55 -28.40 5.57
C ASP A 209 -9.33 -27.34 6.36
N ALA A 210 -8.78 -26.12 6.47
CA ALA A 210 -9.47 -25.01 7.10
C ALA A 210 -10.73 -24.58 6.34
N ALA A 211 -10.66 -24.47 5.01
CA ALA A 211 -11.81 -24.12 4.18
C ALA A 211 -12.91 -25.18 4.29
N GLN A 212 -12.58 -26.46 4.21
CA GLN A 212 -13.53 -27.57 4.31
C GLN A 212 -14.22 -27.62 5.68
N LYS A 213 -13.45 -27.51 6.78
CA LYS A 213 -14.02 -27.47 8.14
C LYS A 213 -14.94 -26.27 8.35
N ILE A 214 -14.55 -25.09 7.86
CA ILE A 214 -15.38 -23.88 7.93
C ILE A 214 -16.67 -24.05 7.13
N TYR A 215 -16.58 -24.60 5.92
CA TYR A 215 -17.71 -24.86 5.06
C TYR A 215 -18.71 -25.81 5.73
N ASN A 216 -18.22 -26.90 6.31
CA ASN A 216 -19.07 -27.88 7.01
C ASN A 216 -19.74 -27.29 8.27
N GLN A 217 -19.12 -26.31 8.94
CA GLN A 217 -19.65 -25.70 10.17
C GLN A 217 -20.69 -24.60 9.93
N ALA A 218 -20.50 -23.78 8.88
CA ALA A 218 -21.28 -22.54 8.73
C ALA A 218 -21.68 -22.22 7.27
N GLY A 219 -21.36 -23.10 6.32
CA GLY A 219 -21.69 -22.99 4.91
C GLY A 219 -21.01 -21.81 4.20
N LEU A 220 -21.46 -21.55 2.96
CA LEU A 220 -20.91 -20.51 2.08
C LEU A 220 -21.07 -19.09 2.65
N LYS A 221 -22.17 -18.81 3.34
CA LYS A 221 -22.43 -17.48 3.94
C LYS A 221 -21.34 -17.06 4.92
N SER A 222 -20.65 -18.02 5.54
CA SER A 222 -19.55 -17.75 6.46
C SER A 222 -18.36 -17.07 5.79
N PHE A 223 -18.09 -17.37 4.51
CA PHE A 223 -16.99 -16.81 3.74
C PHE A 223 -17.21 -15.37 3.28
N TYR A 224 -18.43 -14.84 3.41
CA TYR A 224 -18.78 -13.46 3.06
C TYR A 224 -19.07 -12.57 4.27
N ARG A 225 -18.73 -13.03 5.48
CA ARG A 225 -18.90 -12.23 6.71
C ARG A 225 -17.98 -11.02 6.70
N GLY A 226 -18.55 -9.84 6.93
CA GLY A 226 -17.84 -8.57 6.90
C GLY A 226 -17.81 -7.90 5.52
N TYR A 227 -18.46 -8.47 4.50
CA TYR A 227 -18.44 -7.92 3.14
C TYR A 227 -19.10 -6.54 3.04
N ILE A 228 -20.22 -6.34 3.77
CA ILE A 228 -20.90 -5.03 3.83
C ILE A 228 -20.00 -3.93 4.42
N PRO A 229 -19.44 -4.07 5.64
CA PRO A 229 -18.53 -3.05 6.18
C PRO A 229 -17.25 -2.88 5.36
N ASN A 230 -16.80 -3.91 4.64
CA ASN A 230 -15.72 -3.76 3.66
C ASN A 230 -16.12 -2.77 2.55
N LEU A 231 -17.23 -3.02 1.84
CA LEU A 231 -17.69 -2.14 0.77
C LEU A 231 -18.00 -0.72 1.24
N ILE A 232 -18.65 -0.59 2.40
CA ILE A 232 -18.96 0.72 2.99
C ILE A 232 -17.67 1.42 3.43
N GLY A 233 -16.64 0.70 3.90
CA GLY A 233 -15.38 1.30 4.35
C GLY A 233 -14.51 1.84 3.20
N ILE A 234 -14.63 1.26 2.02
CA ILE A 234 -13.92 1.65 0.81
C ILE A 234 -14.26 3.09 0.38
N LEU A 235 -15.56 3.46 0.38
CA LEU A 235 -16.00 4.75 -0.17
C LEU A 235 -15.52 5.97 0.66
N PRO A 236 -15.67 6.00 2.00
CA PRO A 236 -15.14 7.08 2.83
C PRO A 236 -13.63 7.18 2.77
N TYR A 237 -12.92 6.04 2.69
CA TYR A 237 -11.46 6.04 2.55
C TYR A 237 -11.05 6.78 1.29
N ALA A 238 -11.55 6.34 0.12
CA ALA A 238 -11.21 6.93 -1.16
C ALA A 238 -11.68 8.40 -1.28
N GLY A 239 -12.88 8.72 -0.77
CA GLY A 239 -13.41 10.07 -0.82
C GLY A 239 -12.62 11.07 0.02
N ILE A 240 -12.20 10.68 1.24
CA ILE A 240 -11.41 11.53 2.13
C ILE A 240 -9.97 11.66 1.61
N ASP A 241 -9.38 10.56 1.15
CA ASP A 241 -8.04 10.56 0.55
C ASP A 241 -8.00 11.56 -0.62
N LEU A 242 -8.91 11.43 -1.58
CA LEU A 242 -8.99 12.34 -2.72
C LEU A 242 -9.26 13.81 -2.30
N ALA A 243 -10.24 14.03 -1.41
CA ALA A 243 -10.60 15.38 -0.97
C ALA A 243 -9.44 16.08 -0.24
N VAL A 244 -8.75 15.38 0.65
CA VAL A 244 -7.61 15.93 1.40
C VAL A 244 -6.42 16.15 0.46
N TYR A 245 -6.13 15.20 -0.43
CA TYR A 245 -5.05 15.34 -1.41
C TYR A 245 -5.25 16.57 -2.30
N GLU A 246 -6.43 16.68 -2.91
CA GLU A 246 -6.77 17.81 -3.78
C GLU A 246 -6.79 19.14 -3.01
N THR A 247 -7.31 19.16 -1.78
CA THR A 247 -7.31 20.38 -0.96
C THR A 247 -5.88 20.84 -0.65
N LEU A 248 -5.01 19.94 -0.21
CA LEU A 248 -3.61 20.27 0.12
C LEU A 248 -2.83 20.70 -1.12
N LYS A 249 -2.99 19.97 -2.23
CA LYS A 249 -2.34 20.28 -3.50
C LYS A 249 -2.80 21.62 -4.06
N ASN A 250 -4.12 21.87 -4.10
CA ASN A 250 -4.68 23.11 -4.64
C ASN A 250 -4.38 24.32 -3.74
N ASN A 251 -4.32 24.14 -2.42
CA ASN A 251 -3.91 25.20 -1.51
C ASN A 251 -2.45 25.62 -1.77
N TYR A 252 -1.55 24.65 -1.98
CA TYR A 252 -0.16 24.93 -2.31
C TYR A 252 0.01 25.65 -3.66
N ILE A 253 -0.65 25.14 -4.72
CA ILE A 253 -0.62 25.76 -6.06
C ILE A 253 -1.23 27.17 -6.04
N ARG A 254 -2.14 27.48 -5.11
CA ARG A 254 -2.68 28.83 -4.95
C ARG A 254 -1.73 29.79 -4.24
N THR A 255 -0.84 29.29 -3.38
CA THR A 255 0.11 30.11 -2.62
C THR A 255 1.45 30.31 -3.33
N HIS A 256 1.85 29.39 -4.21
CA HIS A 256 3.04 29.50 -5.05
C HIS A 256 2.63 29.81 -6.49
N ALA A 257 3.37 30.70 -7.19
CA ALA A 257 2.98 31.17 -8.52
C ALA A 257 2.79 30.01 -9.52
N LYS A 258 1.88 30.22 -10.51
CA LYS A 258 1.42 29.21 -11.49
C LYS A 258 2.51 28.51 -12.33
N ASP A 259 3.76 28.98 -12.28
CA ASP A 259 4.86 28.50 -13.13
C ASP A 259 5.79 27.48 -12.45
N GLU A 260 5.63 27.19 -11.15
CA GLU A 260 6.41 26.15 -10.46
C GLU A 260 5.62 24.86 -10.29
N THR A 261 6.09 23.78 -10.90
CA THR A 261 5.56 22.43 -10.65
C THR A 261 5.79 22.05 -9.17
N PRO A 262 4.81 21.46 -8.47
CA PRO A 262 4.98 21.09 -7.07
C PRO A 262 6.19 20.16 -6.88
N ALA A 263 7.03 20.46 -5.89
CA ALA A 263 8.14 19.59 -5.53
C ALA A 263 7.61 18.19 -5.16
N ILE A 264 8.31 17.15 -5.58
CA ILE A 264 7.84 15.77 -5.47
C ILE A 264 7.69 15.32 -4.01
N TRP A 265 8.57 15.81 -3.14
CA TRP A 265 8.46 15.70 -1.69
C TRP A 265 7.16 16.23 -1.10
N LEU A 266 6.64 17.31 -1.66
CA LEU A 266 5.37 17.87 -1.24
C LEU A 266 4.22 16.96 -1.67
N LEU A 267 4.26 16.42 -2.89
CA LEU A 267 3.24 15.49 -3.36
C LEU A 267 3.24 14.19 -2.52
N ILE A 268 4.42 13.70 -2.10
CA ILE A 268 4.56 12.61 -1.11
C ILE A 268 3.87 12.97 0.19
N LEU A 269 4.15 14.17 0.71
CA LEU A 269 3.59 14.60 1.98
C LEU A 269 2.07 14.73 1.90
N CYS A 270 1.55 15.36 0.84
CA CYS A 270 0.12 15.47 0.57
C CYS A 270 -0.55 14.09 0.45
N GLY A 271 0.06 13.16 -0.29
CA GLY A 271 -0.40 11.78 -0.40
C GLY A 271 -0.41 11.05 0.95
N THR A 272 0.70 11.11 1.69
CA THR A 272 0.82 10.43 2.99
C THR A 272 -0.20 10.96 4.01
N VAL A 273 -0.39 12.28 4.06
CA VAL A 273 -1.34 12.93 4.97
C VAL A 273 -2.79 12.57 4.58
N SER A 274 -3.12 12.63 3.29
CA SER A 274 -4.46 12.26 2.80
C SER A 274 -4.79 10.80 3.07
N SER A 275 -3.90 9.87 2.75
CA SER A 275 -4.15 8.44 2.96
C SER A 275 -4.21 8.07 4.43
N THR A 276 -3.40 8.73 5.27
CA THR A 276 -3.48 8.58 6.74
C THR A 276 -4.82 9.09 7.27
N ALA A 277 -5.29 10.25 6.80
CA ALA A 277 -6.58 10.80 7.19
C ALA A 277 -7.73 9.89 6.77
N GLY A 278 -7.74 9.44 5.51
CA GLY A 278 -8.74 8.49 5.00
C GLY A 278 -8.75 7.19 5.80
N GLN A 279 -7.57 6.67 6.15
CA GLN A 279 -7.45 5.47 6.96
C GLN A 279 -7.96 5.67 8.38
N VAL A 280 -7.61 6.77 9.06
CA VAL A 280 -8.09 7.07 10.41
C VAL A 280 -9.62 7.18 10.42
N CYS A 281 -10.21 7.88 9.46
CA CYS A 281 -11.66 8.03 9.37
C CYS A 281 -12.39 6.69 9.10
N SER A 282 -11.81 5.84 8.26
CA SER A 282 -12.43 4.56 7.86
C SER A 282 -12.06 3.38 8.77
N TYR A 283 -11.13 3.59 9.69
CA TYR A 283 -10.62 2.55 10.58
C TYR A 283 -11.68 1.85 11.43
N PRO A 284 -12.71 2.53 11.97
CA PRO A 284 -13.79 1.86 12.71
C PRO A 284 -14.51 0.79 11.88
N LEU A 285 -14.73 1.04 10.59
CA LEU A 285 -15.35 0.06 9.69
C LEU A 285 -14.39 -1.09 9.38
N ALA A 286 -13.10 -0.81 9.19
CA ALA A 286 -12.07 -1.83 9.04
C ALA A 286 -11.98 -2.75 10.27
N LEU A 287 -12.10 -2.20 11.49
CA LEU A 287 -12.14 -2.99 12.72
C LEU A 287 -13.38 -3.89 12.77
N VAL A 288 -14.56 -3.34 12.47
CA VAL A 288 -15.82 -4.11 12.46
C VAL A 288 -15.77 -5.22 11.41
N ARG A 289 -15.22 -4.93 10.21
CA ARG A 289 -14.93 -5.93 9.17
C ARG A 289 -14.09 -7.06 9.74
N THR A 290 -12.92 -6.80 10.32
CA THR A 290 -12.05 -7.86 10.86
C THR A 290 -12.75 -8.68 11.94
N ARG A 291 -13.50 -8.05 12.85
CA ARG A 291 -14.25 -8.78 13.90
C ARG A 291 -15.35 -9.67 13.34
N LEU A 292 -16.02 -9.26 12.26
CA LEU A 292 -17.00 -10.10 11.56
C LEU A 292 -16.34 -11.28 10.83
N GLN A 293 -15.23 -11.03 10.15
CA GLN A 293 -14.48 -12.06 9.43
C GLN A 293 -13.95 -13.16 10.37
N ALA A 294 -13.52 -12.77 11.58
CA ALA A 294 -13.02 -13.66 12.60
C ALA A 294 -14.04 -14.72 13.08
N GLN A 295 -15.33 -14.42 13.00
CA GLN A 295 -16.38 -15.28 13.54
C GLN A 295 -16.79 -16.37 12.55
N VAL A 296 -16.63 -17.63 12.93
CA VAL A 296 -17.09 -18.78 12.12
C VAL A 296 -18.59 -19.03 12.28
N ALA A 297 -19.10 -19.00 13.52
CA ALA A 297 -20.51 -19.15 13.87
C ALA A 297 -20.90 -18.11 14.92
N PRO A 298 -22.16 -17.63 14.96
CA PRO A 298 -22.61 -16.72 16.00
C PRO A 298 -22.78 -17.50 17.31
N VAL A 299 -21.95 -17.21 18.31
CA VAL A 299 -22.08 -17.85 19.64
C VAL A 299 -23.24 -17.24 20.43
N ASN A 300 -23.61 -15.97 20.16
CA ASN A 300 -24.68 -15.23 20.83
C ASN A 300 -25.54 -14.43 19.83
N GLY A 301 -26.29 -15.11 18.97
CA GLY A 301 -27.22 -14.49 18.01
C GLY A 301 -26.56 -13.81 16.80
N PRO A 302 -27.35 -13.36 15.81
CA PRO A 302 -26.83 -12.71 14.60
C PRO A 302 -26.24 -11.35 14.97
N MET A 303 -24.93 -11.30 15.22
CA MET A 303 -24.25 -10.04 15.45
C MET A 303 -24.19 -9.26 14.13
N SER A 304 -25.08 -8.27 14.02
CA SER A 304 -25.06 -7.31 12.92
C SER A 304 -23.82 -6.41 13.04
N MET A 305 -23.45 -5.77 11.92
CA MET A 305 -22.40 -4.74 11.89
C MET A 305 -22.62 -3.68 12.99
N VAL A 306 -23.88 -3.24 13.15
CA VAL A 306 -24.30 -2.26 14.17
C VAL A 306 -24.14 -2.82 15.58
N GLY A 307 -24.46 -4.11 15.79
CA GLY A 307 -24.29 -4.78 17.07
C GLY A 307 -22.83 -4.80 17.52
N ILE A 308 -21.90 -5.15 16.64
CA ILE A 308 -20.46 -5.17 16.95
C ILE A 308 -19.94 -3.75 17.19
N PHE A 309 -20.32 -2.79 16.35
CA PHE A 309 -19.93 -1.40 16.55
C PHE A 309 -20.43 -0.86 17.90
N SER A 310 -21.70 -1.09 18.22
CA SER A 310 -22.28 -0.68 19.51
C SER A 310 -21.64 -1.40 20.69
N ASP A 311 -21.29 -2.68 20.56
CA ASP A 311 -20.65 -3.44 21.64
C ASP A 311 -19.24 -2.91 21.93
N ILE A 312 -18.45 -2.62 20.89
CA ILE A 312 -17.13 -1.99 21.04
C ILE A 312 -17.28 -0.62 21.71
N PHE A 313 -18.21 0.19 21.21
CA PHE A 313 -18.40 1.54 21.72
C PHE A 313 -18.81 1.54 23.19
N LYS A 314 -19.71 0.64 23.61
CA LYS A 314 -20.17 0.53 25.00
C LYS A 314 -19.11 -0.06 25.94
N ARG A 315 -18.36 -1.09 25.52
CA ARG A 315 -17.39 -1.79 26.39
C ARG A 315 -16.03 -1.11 26.46
N GLU A 316 -15.58 -0.55 25.35
CA GLU A 316 -14.19 -0.10 25.18
C GLU A 316 -14.10 1.42 24.95
N GLY A 317 -15.19 2.05 24.53
CA GLY A 317 -15.24 3.45 24.12
C GLY A 317 -14.60 3.69 22.75
N VAL A 318 -14.41 4.97 22.41
CA VAL A 318 -13.84 5.42 21.13
C VAL A 318 -12.44 4.83 20.89
N ARG A 319 -11.62 4.70 21.94
CA ARG A 319 -10.27 4.10 21.83
C ARG A 319 -10.30 2.64 21.38
N GLY A 320 -11.39 1.90 21.66
CA GLY A 320 -11.57 0.53 21.19
C GLY A 320 -11.67 0.42 19.67
N LEU A 321 -12.30 1.42 19.03
CA LEU A 321 -12.48 1.46 17.57
C LEU A 321 -11.16 1.56 16.79
N TYR A 322 -10.08 1.99 17.43
CA TYR A 322 -8.76 2.19 16.80
C TYR A 322 -7.73 1.11 17.16
N ARG A 323 -8.17 -0.05 17.69
CA ARG A 323 -7.26 -1.15 18.02
C ARG A 323 -6.59 -1.73 16.79
N GLY A 324 -5.28 -1.93 16.88
CA GLY A 324 -4.45 -2.42 15.77
C GLY A 324 -3.98 -1.33 14.81
N LEU A 325 -4.31 -0.05 15.06
CA LEU A 325 -3.87 1.06 14.20
C LEU A 325 -2.35 1.23 14.25
N THR A 326 -1.73 1.10 15.43
CA THR A 326 -0.27 1.19 15.58
C THR A 326 0.50 0.15 14.76
N PRO A 327 0.26 -1.17 14.87
CA PRO A 327 0.95 -2.13 14.01
C PRO A 327 0.60 -1.95 12.52
N ASN A 328 -0.57 -1.38 12.21
CA ASN A 328 -0.94 -1.04 10.84
C ASN A 328 -0.06 0.08 10.25
N PHE A 329 0.30 1.11 11.03
CA PHE A 329 1.25 2.13 10.59
C PHE A 329 2.69 1.63 10.58
N LEU A 330 3.09 0.86 11.60
CA LEU A 330 4.45 0.31 11.69
C LEU A 330 4.83 -0.57 10.51
N LYS A 331 3.86 -1.26 9.88
CA LYS A 331 4.13 -2.10 8.72
C LYS A 331 4.28 -1.34 7.41
N VAL A 332 3.85 -0.08 7.32
CA VAL A 332 3.80 0.66 6.04
C VAL A 332 5.20 0.88 5.49
N ALA A 333 6.09 1.47 6.29
CA ALA A 333 7.46 1.76 5.84
C ALA A 333 8.21 0.48 5.42
N PRO A 334 8.23 -0.62 6.21
CA PRO A 334 8.84 -1.87 5.77
C PRO A 334 8.19 -2.47 4.51
N ALA A 335 6.86 -2.39 4.37
CA ALA A 335 6.16 -2.90 3.19
C ALA A 335 6.60 -2.19 1.92
N VAL A 336 6.59 -0.86 1.93
CA VAL A 336 6.94 -0.03 0.76
C VAL A 336 8.42 -0.19 0.42
N SER A 337 9.31 -0.08 1.41
CA SER A 337 10.75 -0.20 1.19
C SER A 337 11.14 -1.56 0.62
N THR A 338 10.59 -2.65 1.16
CA THR A 338 10.92 -4.00 0.65
C THR A 338 10.32 -4.27 -0.72
N SER A 339 9.09 -3.84 -0.97
CA SER A 339 8.45 -3.98 -2.29
C SER A 339 9.28 -3.28 -3.36
N TYR A 340 9.73 -2.05 -3.09
CA TYR A 340 10.55 -1.30 -4.02
C TYR A 340 11.86 -2.00 -4.37
N VAL A 341 12.64 -2.33 -3.33
CA VAL A 341 13.95 -2.94 -3.52
C VAL A 341 13.82 -4.24 -4.31
N VAL A 342 12.84 -5.08 -3.95
CA VAL A 342 12.61 -6.34 -4.65
C VAL A 342 12.14 -6.10 -6.09
N TYR A 343 11.25 -5.13 -6.32
CA TYR A 343 10.79 -4.80 -7.67
C TYR A 343 11.95 -4.38 -8.56
N GLU A 344 12.83 -3.48 -8.11
CA GLU A 344 13.99 -3.02 -8.87
C GLU A 344 14.96 -4.17 -9.18
N TYR A 345 15.27 -5.02 -8.19
CA TYR A 345 16.15 -6.18 -8.41
C TYR A 345 15.55 -7.19 -9.39
N VAL A 346 14.27 -7.53 -9.23
CA VAL A 346 13.61 -8.53 -10.09
C VAL A 346 13.42 -7.98 -11.50
N ARG A 347 13.01 -6.71 -11.64
CA ARG A 347 12.89 -6.04 -12.93
C ARG A 347 14.24 -6.01 -13.67
N SER A 348 15.31 -5.64 -12.97
CA SER A 348 16.67 -5.61 -13.53
C SER A 348 17.13 -7.02 -13.93
N ALA A 349 16.88 -8.03 -13.10
CA ALA A 349 17.19 -9.44 -13.40
C ALA A 349 16.41 -9.97 -14.61
N LEU A 350 15.19 -9.48 -14.84
CA LEU A 350 14.37 -9.80 -16.01
C LEU A 350 14.79 -9.00 -17.27
N GLY A 351 15.86 -8.20 -17.20
CA GLY A 351 16.41 -7.44 -18.33
C GLY A 351 15.54 -6.27 -18.78
N VAL A 352 14.75 -5.70 -17.86
CA VAL A 352 13.93 -4.50 -18.12
C VAL A 352 14.65 -3.30 -17.53
N ASN A 353 15.70 -2.83 -18.21
CA ASN A 353 16.46 -1.67 -17.76
C ASN A 353 15.64 -0.38 -17.86
N MET A 354 15.91 0.56 -16.97
CA MET A 354 15.44 1.94 -17.07
C MET A 354 16.14 2.58 -18.27
N THR A 355 15.40 2.81 -19.36
CA THR A 355 15.74 3.82 -20.35
C THR A 355 15.21 5.16 -19.91
#